data_AF-A0A9Q3GFV1-F1
#
_entry.id   AF-A0A9Q3GFV1-F1
#
_cell.length_a   1.000
_cell.length_b   1.000
_cell.length_c   1.000
_cell.angle_alpha   90.00
_cell.angle_beta   90.00
_cell.angle_gamma   90.00
#
_symmetry.space_group_name_H-M   'P 1'
#
loop_
_entity.id
_entity.type
_entity.pdbx_description
1 polymer ?
#
loop_
_entity_poly.entity_id
_entity_poly.type
_entity_poly.pdbx_seq_one_letter_code
_entity_poly.pdbx_strand_id
1 'polypeptide(L)'
;MSPSTASPATVPHSTPGFQSDYANAEDSQRSQLEDKLEQLLQSLLEVGICTSDVQENAREGGKTRRGEQLGPGGLIGKKINESIAHMAELYELNATITSEIPIPIEVINQVDQGTNPDRWLKSFIERAAHENMYTNGILSNLNQYSSLLQTQLADHFPELSQQLNLLSQTPTVNHTTTHNDANPNPCQ
;
A
#
# COMPACT_ATOMS: atom_id res chain seq x y z
N MET A 1 -32.33 44.24 -18.63
CA MET A 1 -31.39 44.26 -17.49
C MET A 1 -31.84 43.17 -16.54
N SER A 2 -31.10 42.06 -16.50
CA SER A 2 -31.31 40.95 -15.57
C SER A 2 -29.95 40.65 -14.94
N PRO A 3 -29.79 40.68 -13.61
CA PRO A 3 -28.55 40.24 -13.00
C PRO A 3 -28.60 38.74 -12.67
N SER A 4 -27.54 38.05 -13.11
CA SER A 4 -27.24 36.64 -12.84
C SER A 4 -27.21 36.30 -11.36
N THR A 5 -27.87 35.20 -10.99
CA THR A 5 -27.55 34.43 -9.79
C THR A 5 -26.46 33.41 -10.14
N ALA A 6 -25.21 33.71 -9.82
CA ALA A 6 -24.12 32.75 -9.86
C ALA A 6 -23.42 32.78 -8.50
N SER A 7 -23.79 31.84 -7.63
CA SER A 7 -23.01 31.48 -6.44
C SER A 7 -21.73 30.77 -6.90
N PRO A 8 -20.54 31.14 -6.42
CA PRO A 8 -19.35 30.33 -6.64
C PRO A 8 -19.39 29.14 -5.67
N ALA A 9 -19.56 27.94 -6.22
CA ALA A 9 -19.31 26.71 -5.50
C ALA A 9 -17.79 26.61 -5.23
N THR A 10 -17.39 26.73 -3.97
CA THR A 10 -16.03 26.47 -3.53
C THR A 10 -15.78 24.97 -3.61
N VAL A 11 -15.14 24.53 -4.70
CA VAL A 11 -14.60 23.18 -4.85
C VAL A 11 -13.55 22.98 -3.75
N PRO A 12 -13.61 21.91 -2.92
CA PRO A 12 -12.54 21.65 -1.98
C PRO A 12 -11.28 21.31 -2.79
N HIS A 13 -10.26 22.15 -2.63
CA HIS A 13 -8.96 22.01 -3.24
C HIS A 13 -8.36 20.68 -2.77
N SER A 14 -8.32 19.68 -3.66
CA SER A 14 -7.58 18.44 -3.43
C SER A 14 -6.15 18.79 -3.04
N THR A 15 -5.67 18.18 -1.96
CA THR A 15 -4.27 18.18 -1.56
C THR A 15 -3.41 17.82 -2.77
N PRO A 16 -2.30 18.54 -3.05
CA PRO A 16 -1.38 18.16 -4.11
C PRO A 16 -0.96 16.71 -3.87
N GLY A 17 -1.20 15.86 -4.87
CA GLY A 17 -0.94 14.44 -4.77
C GLY A 17 0.50 14.17 -4.39
N PHE A 18 0.69 13.14 -3.55
CA PHE A 18 1.97 12.46 -3.42
C PHE A 18 2.35 11.89 -4.81
N GLN A 19 3.07 12.67 -5.61
CA GLN A 19 3.79 12.13 -6.77
C GLN A 19 5.08 11.52 -6.24
N SER A 20 5.08 10.20 -6.10
CA SER A 20 6.24 9.43 -5.67
C SER A 20 7.03 8.98 -6.90
N ASP A 21 8.18 9.61 -7.15
CA ASP A 21 9.20 9.11 -8.09
C ASP A 21 9.73 7.70 -7.70
N TYR A 22 9.40 7.23 -6.49
CA TYR A 22 9.69 5.90 -5.95
C TYR A 22 8.88 4.75 -6.60
N ALA A 23 7.82 5.03 -7.34
CA ALA A 23 6.95 3.97 -7.88
C ALA A 23 7.63 3.10 -8.94
N ASN A 24 8.45 3.69 -9.83
CA ASN A 24 8.91 2.98 -11.04
C ASN A 24 9.87 1.80 -10.78
N ALA A 25 10.73 1.87 -9.75
CA ALA A 25 11.69 0.79 -9.46
C ALA A 25 11.00 -0.39 -8.76
N GLU A 26 10.15 -0.10 -7.77
CA GLU A 26 9.36 -1.11 -7.07
C GLU A 26 8.36 -1.79 -8.01
N ASP A 27 7.71 -1.04 -8.90
CA ASP A 27 6.77 -1.58 -9.88
C ASP A 27 7.46 -2.54 -10.86
N SER A 28 8.71 -2.26 -11.24
CA SER A 28 9.50 -3.16 -12.09
C SER A 28 9.87 -4.46 -11.36
N GLN A 29 10.28 -4.39 -10.09
CA GLN A 29 10.58 -5.57 -9.28
C GLN A 29 9.32 -6.42 -9.02
N ARG A 30 8.18 -5.76 -8.77
CA ARG A 30 6.86 -6.43 -8.62
C ARG A 30 6.44 -7.12 -9.90
N SER A 31 6.57 -6.46 -11.05
CA SER A 31 6.26 -7.06 -12.36
C SER A 31 7.13 -8.29 -12.64
N GLN A 32 8.43 -8.25 -12.31
CA GLN A 32 9.30 -9.42 -12.45
C GLN A 32 8.88 -10.58 -11.55
N LEU A 33 8.44 -10.29 -10.33
CA LEU A 33 7.92 -11.30 -9.40
C LEU A 33 6.62 -11.94 -9.94
N GLU A 34 5.70 -11.12 -10.44
CA GLU A 34 4.45 -11.57 -11.05
C GLU A 34 4.71 -12.48 -12.25
N ASP A 35 5.58 -12.08 -13.18
CA ASP A 35 5.96 -12.88 -14.35
C ASP A 35 6.52 -14.25 -13.95
N LYS A 36 7.32 -14.31 -12.87
CA LYS A 36 7.91 -15.56 -12.38
C LYS A 36 6.89 -16.45 -11.67
N LEU A 37 5.94 -15.87 -10.94
CA LEU A 37 4.82 -16.60 -10.34
C LEU A 37 3.91 -17.19 -11.41
N GLU A 38 3.62 -16.44 -12.48
CA GLU A 38 2.85 -16.94 -13.62
C GLU A 38 3.56 -18.09 -14.34
N GLN A 39 4.87 -17.97 -14.58
CA GLN A 39 5.69 -19.04 -15.16
C GLN A 39 5.66 -20.31 -14.30
N LEU A 40 5.76 -20.18 -12.98
CA LEU A 40 5.67 -21.31 -12.07
C LEU A 40 4.28 -21.96 -12.11
N LEU A 41 3.21 -21.16 -12.08
CA LEU A 41 1.84 -21.65 -12.17
C LEU A 41 1.59 -22.41 -13.48
N GLN A 42 2.07 -21.88 -14.60
CA GLN A 42 1.99 -22.55 -15.90
C GLN A 42 2.77 -23.86 -15.91
N SER A 43 3.98 -23.89 -15.33
CA SER A 43 4.79 -25.10 -15.21
C SER A 43 4.08 -26.17 -14.37
N LEU A 44 3.49 -25.80 -13.23
CA LEU A 44 2.71 -26.71 -12.38
C LEU A 44 1.45 -27.25 -13.07
N LEU A 45 0.76 -26.42 -13.86
CA LEU A 45 -0.36 -26.85 -14.68
C LEU A 45 0.09 -27.90 -15.72
N GLU A 46 1.20 -27.65 -16.41
CA GLU A 46 1.76 -28.59 -17.39
C GLU A 46 2.21 -29.90 -16.75
N VAL A 47 2.80 -29.87 -15.55
CA VAL A 47 3.10 -31.07 -14.75
C VAL A 47 1.81 -31.83 -14.44
N GLY A 48 0.74 -31.13 -14.03
CA GLY A 48 -0.57 -31.72 -13.77
C GLY A 48 -1.14 -32.42 -15.00
N ILE A 49 -1.08 -31.77 -16.17
CA ILE A 49 -1.52 -32.34 -17.45
C ILE A 49 -0.69 -33.58 -17.81
N CYS A 50 0.65 -33.49 -17.73
CA CYS A 50 1.55 -34.60 -18.06
C CYS A 50 1.37 -35.79 -17.12
N THR A 51 0.99 -35.54 -15.86
CA THR A 51 0.74 -36.60 -14.87
C THR A 51 -0.64 -37.23 -15.07
N SER A 52 -1.63 -36.45 -15.53
CA SER A 52 -2.98 -36.95 -15.81
C SER A 52 -3.07 -37.80 -17.07
N ASP A 53 -2.30 -37.49 -18.12
CA ASP A 53 -2.30 -38.22 -19.39
C ASP A 53 -0.88 -38.50 -19.88
N VAL A 54 -0.32 -39.62 -19.42
CA VAL A 54 1.05 -40.03 -19.76
C VAL A 54 1.05 -40.69 -21.15
N GLN A 55 1.42 -39.91 -22.17
CA GLN A 55 1.62 -40.45 -23.52
C GLN A 55 2.84 -41.38 -23.57
N GLU A 56 2.76 -42.48 -24.32
CA GLU A 56 3.87 -43.44 -24.49
C GLU A 56 5.14 -42.75 -25.03
N ASN A 57 4.97 -41.81 -25.97
CA ASN A 57 6.07 -41.00 -26.54
C ASN A 57 6.69 -40.01 -25.55
N ALA A 58 6.01 -39.75 -24.43
CA ALA A 58 6.43 -38.84 -23.38
C ALA A 58 7.14 -39.57 -22.21
N ARG A 59 7.30 -40.90 -22.30
CA ARG A 59 8.06 -41.70 -21.33
C ARG A 59 9.57 -41.55 -21.53
N GLU A 60 10.34 -42.10 -20.60
CA GLU A 60 11.80 -42.17 -20.69
C GLU A 60 12.24 -42.83 -22.01
N GLY A 61 13.21 -42.20 -22.70
CA GLY A 61 13.63 -42.63 -24.04
C GLY A 61 12.67 -42.25 -25.17
N GLY A 62 11.52 -41.65 -24.84
CA GLY A 62 10.61 -41.04 -25.79
C GLY A 62 11.19 -39.80 -26.47
N LYS A 63 10.46 -39.24 -27.43
CA LYS A 63 10.86 -38.03 -28.15
C LYS A 63 9.76 -36.99 -28.06
N THR A 64 10.13 -35.76 -27.78
CA THR A 64 9.19 -34.65 -27.89
C THR A 64 8.73 -34.48 -29.35
N ARG A 65 7.65 -33.73 -29.57
CA ARG A 65 7.20 -33.37 -30.94
C ARG A 65 8.27 -32.65 -31.76
N ARG A 66 9.29 -32.08 -31.10
CA ARG A 66 10.47 -31.44 -31.70
C ARG A 66 11.67 -32.37 -31.89
N GLY A 67 11.51 -33.67 -31.62
CA GLY A 67 12.55 -34.69 -31.82
C GLY A 67 13.62 -34.76 -30.73
N GLU A 68 13.49 -33.97 -29.66
CA GLU A 68 14.41 -33.99 -28.52
C GLU A 68 14.20 -35.26 -27.70
N GLN A 69 15.29 -35.98 -27.41
CA GLN A 69 15.26 -37.21 -26.62
C GLN A 69 14.97 -36.88 -25.16
N LEU A 70 13.96 -37.54 -24.59
CA LEU A 70 13.56 -37.35 -23.21
C LEU A 70 14.48 -38.17 -22.30
N GLY A 71 15.07 -37.50 -21.31
CA GLY A 71 15.92 -38.12 -20.30
C GLY A 71 15.15 -38.96 -19.29
N PRO A 72 15.80 -39.32 -18.17
CA PRO A 72 15.18 -40.08 -17.08
C PRO A 72 13.90 -39.42 -16.59
N GLY A 73 12.81 -40.19 -16.48
CA GLY A 73 11.50 -39.65 -16.08
C GLY A 73 10.69 -38.99 -17.20
N GLY A 74 11.15 -39.01 -18.45
CA GLY A 74 10.35 -38.58 -19.60
C GLY A 74 10.03 -37.08 -19.59
N LEU A 75 8.90 -36.71 -20.18
CA LEU A 75 8.39 -35.33 -20.22
C LEU A 75 8.02 -34.81 -18.84
N ILE A 76 7.51 -35.69 -17.97
CA ILE A 76 7.12 -35.37 -16.59
C ILE A 76 8.35 -34.98 -15.79
N GLY A 77 9.42 -35.78 -15.86
CA GLY A 77 10.69 -35.50 -15.20
C GLY A 77 11.29 -34.17 -15.67
N LYS A 78 11.25 -33.89 -16.98
CA LYS A 78 11.66 -32.59 -17.53
C LYS A 78 10.85 -31.44 -16.93
N LYS A 79 9.52 -31.55 -16.89
CA LYS A 79 8.62 -30.49 -16.38
C LYS A 79 8.75 -30.27 -14.87
N ILE A 80 8.94 -31.33 -14.09
CA ILE A 80 9.22 -31.22 -12.65
C ILE A 80 10.55 -30.47 -12.43
N ASN A 81 11.59 -30.80 -13.18
CA ASN A 81 12.88 -30.10 -13.07
C ASN A 81 12.76 -28.61 -13.46
N GLU A 82 11.97 -28.29 -14.49
CA GLU A 82 11.65 -26.90 -14.86
C GLU A 82 10.93 -26.17 -13.71
N SER A 83 9.92 -26.80 -13.08
CA SER A 83 9.21 -26.23 -11.93
C SER A 83 10.13 -25.98 -10.73
N ILE A 84 11.04 -26.91 -10.43
CA ILE A 84 12.04 -26.75 -9.37
C ILE A 84 12.98 -25.56 -9.67
N ALA A 85 13.40 -25.41 -10.93
CA ALA A 85 14.23 -24.27 -11.34
C ALA A 85 13.50 -22.93 -11.13
N HIS A 86 12.22 -22.84 -11.53
CA HIS A 86 11.41 -21.64 -11.30
C HIS A 86 11.24 -21.31 -9.81
N MET A 87 11.04 -22.32 -8.95
CA MET A 87 11.00 -22.12 -7.49
C MET A 87 12.33 -21.60 -6.93
N ALA A 88 13.47 -22.08 -7.43
CA ALA A 88 14.79 -21.62 -7.01
C ALA A 88 15.02 -20.14 -7.42
N GLU A 89 14.67 -19.78 -8.65
CA GLU A 89 14.73 -18.39 -9.14
C GLU A 89 13.84 -17.45 -8.31
N LEU A 90 12.63 -17.89 -7.94
CA LEU A 90 11.73 -17.12 -7.08
C LEU A 90 12.32 -16.89 -5.68
N TYR A 91 13.02 -17.87 -5.12
CA TYR A 91 13.66 -17.72 -3.81
C TYR A 91 14.79 -16.68 -3.83
N GLU A 92 15.59 -16.64 -4.91
CA GLU A 92 16.62 -15.62 -5.12
C GLU A 92 16.02 -14.22 -5.29
N LEU A 93 14.95 -14.10 -6.08
CA LEU A 93 14.24 -12.83 -6.28
C LEU A 93 13.64 -12.30 -4.96
N ASN A 94 13.07 -13.20 -4.16
CA ASN A 94 12.46 -12.84 -2.87
C ASN A 94 13.45 -12.19 -1.90
N ALA A 95 14.71 -12.64 -1.90
CA ALA A 95 15.77 -12.05 -1.07
C ALA A 95 16.06 -10.59 -1.43
N THR A 96 15.79 -10.19 -2.67
CA THR A 96 15.98 -8.81 -3.15
C THR A 96 14.79 -7.91 -2.78
N ILE A 97 13.56 -8.45 -2.73
CA ILE A 97 12.31 -7.69 -2.57
C ILE A 97 11.86 -7.60 -1.10
N THR A 98 12.03 -8.66 -0.30
CA THR A 98 11.47 -8.75 1.07
C THR A 98 12.00 -7.66 2.01
N SER A 99 13.18 -7.10 1.74
CA SER A 99 13.76 -6.09 2.62
C SER A 99 13.03 -4.74 2.58
N GLU A 100 12.14 -4.52 1.61
CA GLU A 100 11.60 -3.18 1.32
C GLU A 100 10.11 -3.03 1.68
N ILE A 101 9.31 -4.11 1.74
CA ILE A 101 7.85 -4.02 1.89
C ILE A 101 7.36 -4.78 3.12
N PRO A 102 6.99 -4.10 4.23
CA PRO A 102 6.35 -4.73 5.37
C PRO A 102 4.88 -5.08 5.04
N ILE A 103 4.52 -6.36 5.16
CA ILE A 103 3.16 -6.85 4.93
C ILE A 103 2.46 -7.08 6.28
N PRO A 104 1.30 -6.45 6.54
CA PRO A 104 0.52 -6.72 7.75
C PRO A 104 0.08 -8.18 7.85
N ILE A 105 0.18 -8.78 9.04
CA ILE A 105 -0.18 -10.19 9.26
C ILE A 105 -1.65 -10.48 8.95
N GLU A 106 -2.53 -9.49 9.14
CA GLU A 106 -3.94 -9.61 8.79
C GLU A 106 -4.17 -9.82 7.30
N VAL A 107 -3.34 -9.21 6.45
CA VAL A 107 -3.41 -9.39 4.99
C VAL A 107 -3.04 -10.82 4.63
N ILE A 108 -1.97 -11.36 5.24
CA ILE A 108 -1.54 -12.76 5.07
C ILE A 108 -2.67 -13.71 5.49
N ASN A 109 -3.30 -13.47 6.65
CA ASN A 109 -4.42 -14.28 7.12
C ASN A 109 -5.62 -14.27 6.14
N GLN A 110 -5.87 -13.17 5.41
CA GLN A 110 -6.94 -13.14 4.41
C GLN A 110 -6.59 -14.00 3.19
N VAL A 111 -5.33 -13.93 2.73
CA VAL A 111 -4.84 -14.77 1.63
C VAL A 111 -4.93 -16.26 2.00
N ASP A 112 -4.50 -16.64 3.20
CA ASP A 112 -4.56 -18.03 3.69
C ASP A 112 -6.01 -18.55 3.78
N GLN A 113 -6.97 -17.67 4.04
CA GLN A 113 -8.40 -18.01 4.10
C GLN A 113 -9.10 -17.95 2.72
N GLY A 114 -8.37 -17.62 1.65
CA GLY A 114 -8.94 -17.43 0.31
C GLY A 114 -9.89 -16.23 0.21
N THR A 115 -9.74 -15.24 1.09
CA THR A 115 -10.54 -14.00 1.10
C THR A 115 -9.76 -12.89 0.40
N ASN A 116 -10.46 -11.96 -0.27
CA ASN A 116 -9.81 -10.81 -0.90
C ASN A 116 -9.15 -9.89 0.15
N PRO A 117 -7.80 -9.73 0.15
CA PRO A 117 -7.07 -8.87 1.09
C PRO A 117 -7.49 -7.40 1.08
N ASP A 118 -8.06 -6.89 -0.02
CA ASP A 118 -8.57 -5.51 -0.11
C ASP A 118 -9.66 -5.22 0.90
N ARG A 119 -10.36 -6.27 1.38
CA ARG A 119 -11.35 -6.13 2.43
C ARG A 119 -10.73 -5.62 3.73
N TRP A 120 -9.53 -6.10 4.08
CA TRP A 120 -8.79 -5.57 5.23
C TRP A 120 -8.47 -4.09 5.01
N LEU A 121 -7.91 -3.76 3.84
CA LEU A 121 -7.49 -2.40 3.50
C LEU A 121 -8.66 -1.42 3.60
N LYS A 122 -9.82 -1.81 3.03
CA LYS A 122 -11.05 -1.02 3.13
C LYS A 122 -11.43 -0.76 4.58
N SER A 123 -11.54 -1.81 5.40
CA SER A 123 -11.91 -1.64 6.82
C SER A 123 -10.88 -0.84 7.62
N PHE A 124 -9.60 -0.98 7.28
CA PHE A 124 -8.52 -0.21 7.90
C PHE A 124 -8.66 1.29 7.58
N ILE A 125 -8.86 1.64 6.30
CA ILE A 125 -9.07 3.02 5.86
C ILE A 125 -10.35 3.60 6.48
N GLU A 126 -11.45 2.86 6.47
CA GLU A 126 -12.72 3.29 7.07
C GLU A 126 -12.57 3.57 8.57
N ARG A 127 -11.87 2.69 9.30
CA ARG A 127 -11.58 2.89 10.73
C ARG A 127 -10.69 4.11 10.95
N ALA A 128 -9.63 4.27 10.17
CA ALA A 128 -8.73 5.42 10.29
C ALA A 128 -9.46 6.74 9.99
N ALA A 129 -10.32 6.77 8.96
CA ALA A 129 -11.14 7.92 8.62
C ALA A 129 -12.12 8.26 9.75
N HIS A 130 -12.81 7.25 10.30
CA HIS A 130 -13.72 7.43 11.42
C HIS A 130 -12.99 7.95 12.66
N GLU A 131 -11.85 7.36 13.02
CA GLU A 131 -11.06 7.80 14.17
C GLU A 131 -10.55 9.24 14.02
N ASN A 132 -10.16 9.62 12.81
CA ASN A 132 -9.77 10.99 12.49
C ASN A 132 -10.95 11.97 12.63
N MET A 133 -12.11 11.65 12.05
CA MET A 133 -13.32 12.48 12.16
C MET A 133 -13.81 12.57 13.61
N TYR A 134 -13.78 11.46 14.34
CA TYR A 134 -14.18 11.40 15.74
C TYR A 134 -13.27 12.28 16.59
N THR A 135 -11.95 12.14 16.45
CA THR A 135 -10.96 12.94 17.19
C THR A 135 -11.09 14.42 16.88
N ASN A 136 -11.25 14.79 15.61
CA ASN A 136 -11.50 16.17 15.20
C ASN A 136 -12.81 16.72 15.77
N GLY A 137 -13.85 15.89 15.85
CA GLY A 137 -15.13 16.24 16.48
C GLY A 137 -14.98 16.55 17.98
N ILE A 138 -14.25 15.70 18.71
CA ILE A 138 -13.94 15.94 20.13
C ILE A 138 -13.14 17.24 20.30
N LEU A 139 -12.09 17.45 19.49
CA LEU A 139 -11.27 18.66 19.55
C LEU A 139 -12.09 19.93 19.27
N SER A 140 -12.96 19.88 18.26
CA SER A 140 -13.86 21.00 17.92
C SER A 140 -14.81 21.32 19.07
N ASN A 141 -15.42 20.31 19.68
CA ASN A 141 -16.33 20.50 20.81
C ASN A 141 -15.62 21.06 22.05
N LEU A 142 -14.39 20.62 22.33
CA LEU A 142 -13.58 21.17 23.42
C LEU A 142 -13.23 22.64 23.18
N ASN A 143 -12.87 23.00 21.95
CA ASN A 143 -12.62 24.40 21.60
C ASN A 143 -13.88 25.26 21.76
N GLN A 144 -15.03 24.79 21.28
CA GLN A 144 -16.31 25.47 21.47
C GLN A 144 -16.66 25.64 22.95
N TYR A 145 -16.49 24.58 23.76
CA TYR A 145 -16.73 24.64 25.19
C TYR A 145 -15.81 25.65 25.88
N SER A 146 -14.52 25.66 25.54
CA SER A 146 -13.55 26.63 26.04
C SER A 146 -13.97 28.06 25.68
N SER A 147 -14.34 28.32 24.43
CA SER A 147 -14.83 29.63 24.00
C SER A 147 -16.09 30.06 24.75
N LEU A 148 -17.08 29.16 24.92
CA LEU A 148 -18.30 29.46 25.67
C LEU A 148 -18.01 29.79 27.14
N LEU A 149 -17.14 28.99 27.77
CA LEU A 149 -16.72 29.23 29.15
C LEU A 149 -16.01 30.56 29.28
N GLN A 150 -15.14 30.91 28.33
CA GLN A 150 -14.47 32.20 28.30
C GLN A 150 -15.45 33.37 28.19
N THR A 151 -16.45 33.27 27.30
CA THR A 151 -17.50 34.30 27.17
C THR A 151 -18.26 34.48 28.48
N GLN A 152 -18.75 33.39 29.07
CA GLN A 152 -19.51 33.45 30.33
C GLN A 152 -18.66 34.00 31.49
N LEU A 153 -17.38 33.64 31.55
CA LEU A 153 -16.48 34.14 32.59
C LEU A 153 -16.17 35.62 32.42
N ALA A 154 -16.03 36.10 31.18
CA ALA A 154 -15.83 37.52 30.89
C ALA A 154 -17.07 38.36 31.26
N ASP A 155 -18.28 37.83 31.05
CA ASP A 155 -19.55 38.48 31.42
C ASP A 155 -19.69 38.63 32.94
N HIS A 156 -19.31 37.60 33.71
CA HIS A 156 -19.43 37.61 35.17
C HIS A 156 -18.25 38.29 35.88
N PHE A 157 -17.06 38.32 35.28
CA PHE A 157 -15.83 38.88 35.87
C PHE A 157 -15.08 39.77 34.87
N PRO A 158 -15.53 41.02 34.65
CA PRO A 158 -14.97 41.91 33.64
C PRO A 158 -13.50 42.29 33.90
N GLU A 159 -13.03 42.28 35.15
CA GLU A 159 -11.60 42.51 35.46
C GLU A 159 -10.68 41.41 34.89
N LEU A 160 -11.18 40.19 34.73
CA LEU A 160 -10.42 39.02 34.27
C LEU A 160 -10.45 38.85 32.74
N SER A 161 -11.34 39.59 32.06
CA SER A 161 -11.56 39.52 30.61
C SER A 161 -10.29 39.80 29.79
N GLN A 162 -9.47 40.76 30.23
CA GLN A 162 -8.21 41.13 29.56
C GLN A 162 -7.17 40.00 29.64
N GLN A 163 -7.12 39.29 30.77
CA GLN A 163 -6.20 38.15 30.96
C GLN A 163 -6.67 36.92 30.18
N LEU A 164 -7.98 36.70 30.07
CA LEU A 164 -8.58 35.59 29.32
C LEU A 164 -8.28 35.68 27.81
N ASN A 165 -8.34 36.88 27.23
CA ASN A 165 -8.03 37.13 25.82
C ASN A 165 -6.55 36.92 25.46
N LEU A 166 -5.64 36.99 26.45
CA LEU A 166 -4.22 36.71 26.26
C LEU A 166 -3.94 35.19 26.27
N LEU A 167 -4.69 34.43 27.08
CA LEU A 167 -4.58 32.96 27.16
C LEU A 167 -5.08 32.27 25.89
N SER A 168 -6.14 32.78 25.27
CA SER A 168 -6.67 32.24 24.00
C SER A 168 -5.77 32.46 22.78
N GLN A 169 -4.70 33.26 22.90
CA GLN A 169 -3.70 33.50 21.85
C GLN A 169 -2.45 32.62 21.95
N THR A 170 -2.35 31.74 22.97
CA THR A 170 -1.22 30.79 23.04
C THR A 170 -1.31 29.73 21.94
N PRO A 171 -0.17 29.37 21.33
CA PRO A 171 -0.08 29.16 19.89
C PRO A 171 -0.63 27.80 19.45
N THR A 172 -1.40 27.87 18.36
CA THR A 172 -1.39 26.87 17.30
C THR A 172 0.05 26.43 17.02
N VAL A 173 0.36 25.16 17.23
CA VAL A 173 1.66 24.57 16.86
C VAL A 173 1.85 24.76 15.35
N ASN A 174 2.65 25.75 14.98
CA ASN A 174 3.13 25.92 13.62
C ASN A 174 4.07 24.75 13.30
N HIS A 175 3.55 23.69 12.68
CA HIS A 175 4.39 22.73 11.95
C HIS A 175 4.95 23.43 10.70
N THR A 176 5.97 24.26 10.86
CA THR A 176 6.90 24.59 9.78
C THR A 176 7.78 23.37 9.54
N THR A 177 7.41 22.54 8.56
CA THR A 177 8.34 21.60 7.92
C THR A 177 9.34 22.44 7.12
N THR A 178 10.45 22.83 7.75
CA THR A 178 11.63 23.33 7.05
C THR A 178 12.28 22.17 6.29
N HIS A 179 11.89 22.00 5.02
CA HIS A 179 12.68 21.29 4.01
C HIS A 179 13.68 22.31 3.44
N ASN A 180 14.88 22.37 4.01
CA ASN A 180 15.99 23.14 3.44
C ASN A 180 16.91 22.18 2.71
N ASP A 181 16.72 22.05 1.40
CA ASP A 181 17.76 21.61 0.47
C ASP A 181 18.70 22.78 0.20
N ALA A 182 19.93 22.68 0.72
CA ALA A 182 21.12 23.35 0.18
C ALA A 182 22.39 22.70 0.75
N ASN A 183 22.81 21.59 0.14
CA ASN A 183 24.21 21.11 0.10
C ASN A 183 25.06 22.12 -0.74
N PRO A 184 26.42 22.16 -0.76
CA PRO A 184 27.47 21.38 -0.07
C PRO A 184 28.51 22.28 0.67
N ASN A 185 29.49 21.83 1.47
CA ASN A 185 30.67 21.01 1.17
C ASN A 185 31.62 21.01 2.43
N PRO A 186 32.82 20.37 2.41
CA PRO A 186 33.38 19.56 3.50
C PRO A 186 34.40 20.33 4.37
N CYS A 187 34.75 19.78 5.55
CA CYS A 187 36.13 19.82 6.07
C CYS A 187 36.30 19.08 7.41
N GLN A 188 37.39 18.28 7.43
CA GLN A 188 38.12 17.65 8.54
C GLN A 188 37.61 16.30 9.06
#